data_AF-A0A528M0J4-F1
#
_entry.id   AF-A0A528M0J4-F1
#
_cell.length_a   1.000
_cell.length_b   1.000
_cell.length_c   1.000
_cell.angle_alpha   90.00
_cell.angle_beta   90.00
_cell.angle_gamma   90.00
#
_symmetry.space_group_name_H-M   'P 1'
#
loop_
_entity.id
_entity.type
_entity.pdbx_description
1 polymer ?
#
loop_
_entity_poly.entity_id
_entity_poly.type
_entity_poly.pdbx_seq_one_letter_code
_entity_poly.pdbx_strand_id
1 'polypeptide(L)'
;MTDAPIPLFEAWFGVSVPPHWDLHAWLMFAIWIVFIPAVVALTRFGKPPPSVSGIPKGSPMFSRKLLWFTVHRVGLFVLTAASLVGGLIAVAAAGGVGNTLHGVFGIGTLILGVLQIVSARWRGSHGGRDPVQGTSDPVFTRGDHYDMSPRRRWFEAYHKTVGYFAMVSAIGAVATGLSQYWITSIAITLGLVVVFWVVIAVVLEAIGFRHDTYLSNFGTGAHHPFNKARIDRLSGGGAD
;
A
#
# COMPACT_ATOMS: atom_id res chain seq x y z
N MET A 1 25.57 -32.88 -27.43
CA MET A 1 25.36 -32.20 -26.14
C MET A 1 24.68 -30.89 -26.48
N THR A 2 23.40 -30.77 -26.16
CA THR A 2 22.68 -29.50 -26.31
C THR A 2 23.08 -28.64 -25.13
N ASP A 3 23.86 -27.59 -25.38
CA ASP A 3 24.22 -26.61 -24.38
C ASP A 3 22.94 -25.92 -23.91
N ALA A 4 22.37 -26.44 -22.82
CA ALA A 4 21.26 -25.77 -22.15
C ALA A 4 21.78 -24.39 -21.72
N PRO A 5 21.04 -23.30 -22.01
CA PRO A 5 21.48 -21.98 -21.62
C PRO A 5 21.72 -21.93 -20.11
N ILE A 6 22.92 -21.49 -19.72
CA ILE A 6 23.30 -21.35 -18.32
C ILE A 6 22.36 -20.31 -17.69
N PRO A 7 21.74 -20.60 -16.53
CA PRO A 7 20.88 -19.65 -15.84
C PRO A 7 21.62 -18.33 -15.59
N LEU A 8 20.93 -17.21 -15.79
CA LEU A 8 21.53 -15.87 -15.80
C LEU A 8 22.28 -15.56 -14.50
N PHE A 9 21.83 -16.13 -13.37
CA PHE A 9 22.48 -15.98 -12.08
C PHE A 9 23.82 -16.72 -11.98
N GLU A 10 23.89 -17.93 -12.52
CA GLU A 10 25.12 -18.72 -12.60
C GLU A 10 26.12 -18.06 -13.56
N ALA A 11 25.62 -17.55 -14.69
CA ALA A 11 26.44 -16.83 -15.66
C ALA A 11 27.07 -15.54 -15.08
N TRP A 12 26.37 -14.83 -14.18
CA TRP A 12 26.85 -13.54 -13.68
C TRP A 12 27.59 -13.63 -12.34
N PHE A 13 27.21 -14.57 -11.48
CA PHE A 13 27.74 -14.68 -10.12
C PHE A 13 28.50 -15.98 -9.84
N GLY A 14 28.52 -16.94 -10.78
CA GLY A 14 29.17 -18.25 -10.57
C GLY A 14 28.49 -19.10 -9.50
N VAL A 15 27.25 -18.79 -9.14
CA VAL A 15 26.46 -19.52 -8.13
C VAL A 15 25.26 -20.16 -8.81
N SER A 16 25.16 -21.49 -8.74
CA SER A 16 23.93 -22.19 -9.10
C SER A 16 22.94 -22.08 -7.93
N VAL A 17 21.84 -21.36 -8.12
CA VAL A 17 20.74 -21.31 -7.17
C VAL A 17 19.66 -22.27 -7.66
N PRO A 18 19.52 -23.47 -7.08
CA PRO A 18 18.44 -24.37 -7.46
C PRO A 18 17.10 -23.64 -7.23
N PRO A 19 16.20 -23.61 -8.23
CA PRO A 19 14.92 -22.94 -8.04
C PRO A 19 14.07 -23.71 -7.04
N HIS A 20 13.92 -23.15 -5.84
CA HIS A 20 12.96 -23.61 -4.87
C HIS A 20 11.60 -22.94 -5.13
N TRP A 21 10.84 -23.47 -6.09
CA TRP A 21 9.55 -22.91 -6.51
C TRP A 21 8.53 -22.84 -5.36
N ASP A 22 8.57 -23.80 -4.43
CA ASP A 22 7.77 -23.75 -3.19
C ASP A 22 8.08 -22.51 -2.35
N LEU A 23 9.36 -22.16 -2.19
CA LEU A 23 9.77 -20.98 -1.42
C LEU A 23 9.34 -19.68 -2.12
N HIS A 24 9.45 -19.62 -3.45
CA HIS A 24 8.92 -18.51 -4.23
C HIS A 24 7.40 -18.38 -4.02
N ALA A 25 6.66 -19.48 -4.16
CA ALA A 25 5.21 -19.50 -4.02
C ALA A 25 4.77 -19.03 -2.62
N TRP A 26 5.36 -19.58 -1.56
CA TRP A 26 5.04 -19.19 -0.18
C TRP A 26 5.45 -17.75 0.14
N LEU A 27 6.63 -17.30 -0.32
CA LEU A 27 7.09 -15.92 -0.12
C LEU A 27 6.13 -14.93 -0.78
N MET A 28 5.82 -15.14 -2.06
CA MET A 28 4.94 -14.24 -2.81
C MET A 28 3.52 -14.27 -2.27
N PHE A 29 3.01 -15.45 -1.92
CA PHE A 29 1.70 -15.60 -1.31
C PHE A 29 1.63 -14.85 0.03
N ALA A 30 2.59 -15.07 0.94
CA ALA A 30 2.61 -14.41 2.23
C ALA A 30 2.71 -12.89 2.09
N ILE A 31 3.56 -12.38 1.20
CA ILE A 31 3.67 -10.94 0.96
C ILE A 31 2.36 -10.38 0.41
N TRP A 32 1.87 -10.90 -0.71
CA TRP A 32 0.82 -10.25 -1.49
C TRP A 32 -0.60 -10.58 -1.02
N ILE A 33 -0.84 -11.74 -0.42
CA ILE A 33 -2.18 -12.18 -0.01
C ILE A 33 -2.40 -12.01 1.50
N VAL A 34 -1.33 -11.99 2.29
CA VAL A 34 -1.43 -11.85 3.75
C VAL A 34 -0.94 -10.48 4.22
N PHE A 35 0.34 -10.16 4.04
CA PHE A 35 0.93 -8.99 4.69
C PHE A 35 0.54 -7.67 4.04
N ILE A 36 0.56 -7.54 2.71
CA ILE A 36 0.13 -6.30 2.05
C ILE A 36 -1.34 -6.00 2.35
N PRO A 37 -2.30 -6.95 2.24
CA PRO A 37 -3.68 -6.73 2.67
C PRO A 37 -3.81 -6.33 4.14
N ALA A 38 -3.05 -6.94 5.05
CA ALA A 38 -3.05 -6.56 6.46
C ALA A 38 -2.63 -5.09 6.66
N VAL A 39 -1.58 -4.66 5.96
CA VAL A 39 -1.09 -3.28 6.02
C VAL A 39 -2.10 -2.31 5.39
N VAL A 40 -2.75 -2.69 4.28
CA VAL A 40 -3.83 -1.90 3.66
C VAL A 40 -5.04 -1.78 4.61
N ALA A 41 -5.48 -2.88 5.22
CA ALA A 41 -6.53 -2.88 6.23
C ALA A 41 -6.18 -1.96 7.40
N LEU A 42 -4.92 -2.00 7.89
CA LEU A 42 -4.44 -1.10 8.93
C LEU A 42 -4.53 0.38 8.52
N THR A 43 -4.19 0.74 7.28
CA THR A 43 -4.39 2.13 6.82
C THR A 43 -5.83 2.54 6.65
N ARG A 44 -6.71 1.57 6.37
CA ARG A 44 -8.13 1.83 6.17
C ARG A 44 -8.86 2.00 7.51
N PHE A 45 -8.57 1.15 8.47
CA PHE A 45 -9.32 1.01 9.74
C PHE A 45 -8.51 1.33 11.00
N GLY A 46 -7.18 1.36 10.94
CA GLY A 46 -6.30 1.62 12.09
C GLY A 46 -6.00 3.09 12.37
N LYS A 47 -6.61 4.02 11.61
CA LYS A 47 -6.46 5.46 11.86
C LYS A 47 -7.11 5.81 13.21
N PRO A 48 -6.57 6.78 13.97
CA PRO A 48 -7.26 7.27 15.14
C PRO A 48 -8.57 7.97 14.75
N PRO A 49 -9.62 7.91 15.60
CA PRO A 49 -10.84 8.68 15.41
C PRO A 49 -10.52 10.17 15.21
N PRO A 50 -11.26 10.88 14.35
CA PRO A 50 -11.12 12.32 14.22
C PRO A 50 -11.30 13.02 15.57
N SER A 51 -10.46 14.02 15.83
CA SER A 51 -10.55 14.87 17.01
C SER A 51 -10.61 16.34 16.60
N VAL A 52 -10.87 17.25 17.52
CA VAL A 52 -10.92 18.69 17.22
C VAL A 52 -9.59 19.20 16.66
N SER A 53 -8.46 18.68 17.18
CA SER A 53 -7.12 19.18 16.88
C SER A 53 -6.29 18.31 15.92
N GLY A 54 -6.78 17.14 15.55
CA GLY A 54 -6.02 16.17 14.75
C GLY A 54 -4.82 15.53 15.49
N ILE A 55 -3.91 14.95 14.73
CA ILE A 55 -2.66 14.34 15.24
C ILE A 55 -1.61 15.44 15.41
N PRO A 56 -1.03 15.61 16.61
CA PRO A 56 0.04 16.58 16.82
C PRO A 56 1.23 16.32 15.89
N LYS A 57 1.70 17.37 15.19
CA LYS A 57 2.94 17.31 14.42
C LYS A 57 4.11 16.96 15.35
N GLY A 58 5.07 16.19 14.85
CA GLY A 58 6.17 15.67 15.68
C GLY A 58 5.79 14.48 16.58
N SER A 59 4.56 13.95 16.51
CA SER A 59 4.22 12.68 17.16
C SER A 59 5.24 11.58 16.79
N PRO A 60 5.68 10.74 17.73
CA PRO A 60 6.62 9.66 17.44
C PRO A 60 6.08 8.70 16.38
N MET A 61 6.94 8.23 15.48
CA MET A 61 6.55 7.37 14.36
C MET A 61 5.80 6.10 14.80
N PHE A 62 6.23 5.45 15.88
CA PHE A 62 5.61 4.24 16.42
C PHE A 62 4.62 4.51 17.55
N SER A 63 4.20 5.76 17.73
CA SER A 63 3.09 6.06 18.64
C SER A 63 1.79 5.47 18.10
N ARG A 64 0.84 5.16 19.00
CA ARG A 64 -0.49 4.65 18.62
C ARG A 64 -1.19 5.50 17.55
N LYS A 65 -0.97 6.82 17.53
CA LYS A 65 -1.59 7.75 16.58
C LYS A 65 -1.02 7.66 15.16
N LEU A 66 0.26 7.27 15.02
CA LEU A 66 0.96 7.20 13.73
C LEU A 66 1.37 5.79 13.30
N LEU A 67 1.15 4.78 14.14
CA LEU A 67 1.51 3.39 13.85
C LEU A 67 0.96 2.93 12.50
N TRP A 68 -0.31 3.23 12.19
CA TRP A 68 -0.94 2.88 10.91
C TRP A 68 -0.17 3.42 9.70
N PHE A 69 0.28 4.68 9.76
CA PHE A 69 1.00 5.32 8.68
C PHE A 69 2.45 4.86 8.59
N THR A 70 3.09 4.64 9.74
CA THR A 70 4.47 4.14 9.81
C THR A 70 4.57 2.71 9.27
N VAL A 71 3.69 1.82 9.72
CA VAL A 71 3.62 0.44 9.21
C VAL A 71 3.29 0.42 7.72
N HIS A 72 2.39 1.29 7.26
CA HIS A 72 2.13 1.43 5.82
C HIS A 72 3.36 1.84 5.04
N ARG A 73 4.02 2.92 5.44
CA ARG A 73 5.15 3.47 4.70
C ARG A 73 6.35 2.52 4.72
N VAL A 74 6.75 2.07 5.90
CA VAL A 74 7.95 1.24 6.07
C VAL A 74 7.67 -0.21 5.69
N GLY A 75 6.55 -0.76 6.15
CA GLY A 75 6.16 -2.14 5.86
C GLY A 75 5.96 -2.39 4.37
N LEU A 76 5.22 -1.53 3.65
CA LEU A 76 5.07 -1.72 2.20
C LEU A 76 6.37 -1.50 1.43
N PHE A 77 7.29 -0.65 1.91
CA PHE A 77 8.62 -0.53 1.29
C PHE A 77 9.41 -1.84 1.43
N VAL A 78 9.47 -2.41 2.64
CA VAL A 78 10.16 -3.67 2.91
C VAL A 78 9.54 -4.83 2.14
N LEU A 79 8.21 -4.95 2.16
CA LEU A 79 7.48 -6.01 1.45
C LEU A 79 7.65 -5.89 -0.07
N THR A 80 7.63 -4.68 -0.62
CA THR A 80 7.90 -4.45 -2.05
C THR A 80 9.33 -4.86 -2.40
N ALA A 81 10.33 -4.45 -1.60
CA ALA A 81 11.72 -4.84 -1.82
C ALA A 81 11.92 -6.36 -1.77
N ALA A 82 11.33 -7.03 -0.78
CA ALA A 82 11.36 -8.49 -0.68
C ALA A 82 10.68 -9.18 -1.89
N SER A 83 9.55 -8.64 -2.35
CA SER A 83 8.87 -9.16 -3.54
C SER A 83 9.68 -8.97 -4.83
N LEU A 84 10.43 -7.87 -4.95
CA LEU A 84 11.33 -7.65 -6.08
C LEU A 84 12.47 -8.66 -6.08
N VAL A 85 13.10 -8.90 -4.92
CA VAL A 85 14.16 -9.90 -4.79
C VAL A 85 13.63 -11.29 -5.15
N GLY A 86 12.51 -11.70 -4.58
CA GLY A 86 11.91 -13.01 -4.89
C GLY A 86 11.46 -13.15 -6.34
N GLY A 87 11.04 -12.06 -6.99
CA GLY A 87 10.65 -12.03 -8.39
C GLY A 87 11.85 -12.09 -9.33
N LEU A 88 12.92 -11.36 -9.01
CA LEU A 88 14.16 -11.39 -9.77
C LEU A 88 14.83 -12.77 -9.71
N ILE A 89 14.81 -13.43 -8.55
CA ILE A 89 15.30 -14.81 -8.43
C ILE A 89 14.50 -15.75 -9.32
N ALA A 90 13.17 -15.62 -9.34
CA ALA A 90 12.32 -16.45 -10.20
C ALA A 90 12.57 -16.21 -11.70
N VAL A 91 12.71 -14.95 -12.12
CA VAL A 91 13.06 -14.59 -13.50
C VAL A 91 14.43 -15.13 -13.89
N ALA A 92 15.43 -14.99 -13.03
CA ALA A 92 16.79 -15.48 -13.30
C ALA A 92 16.82 -17.02 -13.40
N ALA A 93 16.10 -17.71 -12.51
CA ALA A 93 16.02 -19.16 -12.51
C ALA A 93 15.19 -19.72 -13.68
N ALA A 94 14.22 -18.96 -14.19
CA ALA A 94 13.48 -19.29 -15.41
C ALA A 94 14.23 -18.97 -16.71
N GLY A 95 15.42 -18.35 -16.63
CA GLY A 95 16.19 -17.91 -17.80
C GLY A 95 15.59 -16.67 -18.51
N GLY A 96 14.71 -15.92 -17.84
CA GLY A 96 14.07 -14.74 -18.40
C GLY A 96 12.62 -14.54 -17.93
N VAL A 97 11.97 -13.52 -18.48
CA VAL A 97 10.55 -13.26 -18.22
C VAL A 97 9.72 -14.22 -19.08
N GLY A 98 8.96 -15.10 -18.43
CA GLY A 98 8.06 -16.03 -19.12
C GLY A 98 6.78 -15.37 -19.62
N ASN A 99 6.27 -15.84 -20.77
CA ASN A 99 5.00 -15.38 -21.38
C ASN A 99 3.75 -16.09 -20.82
N THR A 100 3.86 -16.70 -19.63
CA THR A 100 2.70 -17.33 -19.00
C THR A 100 1.81 -16.29 -18.34
N LEU A 101 0.53 -16.61 -18.11
CA LEU A 101 -0.36 -15.70 -17.37
C LEU A 101 0.19 -15.37 -15.97
N HIS A 102 0.79 -16.35 -15.29
CA HIS A 102 1.47 -16.13 -14.02
C HIS A 102 2.60 -15.11 -14.14
N GLY A 103 3.46 -15.23 -15.18
CA GLY A 103 4.53 -14.28 -15.44
C GLY A 103 4.01 -12.86 -15.71
N VAL A 104 2.97 -12.72 -16.54
CA VAL A 104 2.35 -11.42 -16.87
C VAL A 104 1.76 -10.76 -15.62
N PHE A 105 0.93 -11.47 -14.86
CA PHE A 105 0.35 -10.94 -13.63
C PHE A 105 1.43 -10.69 -12.56
N GLY A 106 2.42 -11.56 -12.44
CA GLY A 106 3.52 -11.43 -11.48
C GLY A 106 4.36 -10.18 -11.74
N ILE A 107 4.85 -10.00 -12.97
CA ILE A 107 5.61 -8.80 -13.36
C ILE A 107 4.74 -7.54 -13.27
N GLY A 108 3.49 -7.60 -13.72
CA GLY A 108 2.54 -6.50 -13.58
C GLY A 108 2.39 -6.07 -12.11
N THR A 109 2.22 -7.04 -11.20
CA THR A 109 2.12 -6.81 -9.76
C THR A 109 3.37 -6.12 -9.21
N LEU A 110 4.57 -6.59 -9.57
CA LEU A 110 5.83 -5.99 -9.14
C LEU A 110 6.01 -4.56 -9.65
N ILE A 111 5.72 -4.32 -10.93
CA ILE A 111 5.78 -2.98 -11.55
C ILE A 111 4.81 -2.04 -10.83
N LEU A 112 3.55 -2.45 -10.65
CA LEU A 112 2.55 -1.62 -9.97
C LEU A 112 2.94 -1.33 -8.51
N GLY A 113 3.51 -2.31 -7.80
CA GLY A 113 4.06 -2.13 -6.46
C GLY A 113 5.20 -1.10 -6.41
N VAL A 114 6.16 -1.19 -7.34
CA VAL A 114 7.23 -0.20 -7.47
C VAL A 114 6.68 1.19 -7.78
N LEU A 115 5.70 1.29 -8.68
CA LEU A 115 5.04 2.56 -8.99
C LEU A 115 4.34 3.16 -7.76
N GLN A 116 3.82 2.35 -6.82
CA GLN A 116 3.31 2.87 -5.55
C GLN A 116 4.40 3.55 -4.72
N ILE A 117 5.58 2.96 -4.63
CA ILE A 117 6.72 3.52 -3.88
C ILE A 117 7.25 4.78 -4.55
N VAL A 118 7.46 4.75 -5.87
CA VAL A 118 7.94 5.90 -6.64
C VAL A 118 6.92 7.04 -6.55
N SER A 119 5.63 6.73 -6.69
CA SER A 119 4.57 7.75 -6.66
C SER A 119 4.43 8.46 -5.33
N ALA A 120 4.85 7.84 -4.22
CA ALA A 120 4.86 8.46 -2.91
C ALA A 120 5.70 9.75 -2.85
N ARG A 121 6.63 9.98 -3.79
CA ARG A 121 7.38 11.25 -3.93
C ARG A 121 6.50 12.43 -4.40
N TRP A 122 5.41 12.15 -5.12
CA TRP A 122 4.49 13.18 -5.58
C TRP A 122 3.38 13.51 -4.58
N ARG A 123 3.35 12.88 -3.39
CA ARG A 123 2.30 13.07 -2.38
C ARG A 123 2.11 14.49 -1.84
N GLY A 124 3.11 15.35 -2.02
CA GLY A 124 3.12 16.74 -1.57
C GLY A 124 3.56 16.95 -0.13
N SER A 125 3.65 18.22 0.28
CA SER A 125 4.00 18.64 1.64
C SER A 125 2.84 18.41 2.62
N HIS A 126 3.15 18.19 3.91
CA HIS A 126 2.11 17.87 4.89
C HIS A 126 1.31 19.10 5.36
N GLY A 127 2.00 20.20 5.70
CA GLY A 127 1.38 21.37 6.33
C GLY A 127 0.75 21.07 7.69
N GLY A 128 -0.12 21.98 8.15
CA GLY A 128 -0.90 21.86 9.38
C GLY A 128 -0.38 22.73 10.53
N ARG A 129 -0.97 22.55 11.71
CA ARG A 129 -0.66 23.29 12.94
C ARG A 129 0.78 23.05 13.37
N ASP A 130 1.52 24.11 13.67
CA ASP A 130 2.84 23.99 14.28
C ASP A 130 2.73 23.89 15.81
N PRO A 131 3.19 22.79 16.43
CA PRO A 131 3.10 22.58 17.87
C PRO A 131 4.18 23.34 18.63
N VAL A 132 5.27 23.74 17.96
CA VAL A 132 6.38 24.50 18.59
C VAL A 132 5.93 25.93 18.89
N GLN A 133 4.98 26.46 18.13
CA GLN A 133 4.66 27.87 18.20
C GLN A 133 3.68 28.27 19.29
N GLY A 134 3.10 27.35 20.07
CA GLY A 134 2.60 27.55 21.45
C GLY A 134 1.83 28.84 21.81
N THR A 135 1.38 29.62 20.85
CA THR A 135 0.77 30.94 21.01
C THR A 135 -0.73 30.78 21.18
N SER A 136 -1.36 31.78 21.81
CA SER A 136 -2.83 31.90 21.87
C SER A 136 -3.47 31.81 20.49
N ASP A 137 -2.75 32.27 19.45
CA ASP A 137 -3.12 32.12 18.05
C ASP A 137 -2.33 30.96 17.39
N PRO A 138 -2.96 29.82 17.06
CA PRO A 138 -2.27 28.71 16.42
C PRO A 138 -1.78 29.10 15.02
N VAL A 139 -0.47 29.06 14.80
CA VAL A 139 0.10 29.26 13.48
C VAL A 139 -0.03 27.98 12.66
N PHE A 140 -0.64 28.12 11.49
CA PHE A 140 -0.82 27.04 10.53
C PHE A 140 0.16 27.19 9.36
N THR A 141 0.92 26.13 9.10
CA THR A 141 1.77 26.04 7.91
C THR A 141 0.95 25.51 6.74
N ARG A 142 1.00 26.20 5.60
CA ARG A 142 0.41 25.69 4.35
C ARG A 142 1.11 24.41 3.91
N GLY A 143 0.38 23.56 3.18
CA GLY A 143 0.93 22.34 2.63
C GLY A 143 -0.08 21.56 1.81
N ASP A 144 0.41 20.81 0.83
CA ASP A 144 -0.44 20.08 -0.13
C ASP A 144 -1.50 19.20 0.54
N HIS A 145 -1.14 18.50 1.62
CA HIS A 145 -2.06 17.65 2.37
C HIS A 145 -3.05 18.47 3.22
N TYR A 146 -2.58 19.53 3.87
CA TYR A 146 -3.42 20.40 4.69
C TYR A 146 -4.42 21.23 3.86
N ASP A 147 -4.00 21.73 2.71
CA ASP A 147 -4.81 22.52 1.79
C ASP A 147 -5.58 21.64 0.79
N MET A 148 -5.30 20.33 0.74
CA MET A 148 -5.80 19.40 -0.28
C MET A 148 -5.62 19.95 -1.70
N SER A 149 -4.38 20.34 -2.01
CA SER A 149 -4.00 20.88 -3.31
C SER A 149 -4.31 19.89 -4.45
N PRO A 150 -4.42 20.35 -5.71
CA PRO A 150 -4.61 19.44 -6.85
C PRO A 150 -3.56 18.31 -6.90
N ARG A 151 -2.30 18.62 -6.57
CA ARG A 151 -1.22 17.62 -6.45
C ARG A 151 -1.58 16.51 -5.47
N ARG A 152 -2.03 16.88 -4.26
CA ARG A 152 -2.42 15.90 -3.24
C ARG A 152 -3.60 15.05 -3.69
N ARG A 153 -4.63 15.70 -4.26
CA ARG A 153 -5.86 15.03 -4.71
C ARG A 153 -5.58 14.00 -5.80
N TRP A 154 -4.80 14.37 -6.82
CA TRP A 154 -4.39 13.45 -7.89
C TRP A 154 -3.51 12.32 -7.38
N PHE A 155 -2.56 12.61 -6.50
CA PHE A 155 -1.76 11.59 -5.84
C PHE A 155 -2.65 10.57 -5.11
N GLU A 156 -3.60 11.03 -4.29
CA GLU A 156 -4.48 10.11 -3.55
C GLU A 156 -5.38 9.28 -4.47
N ALA A 157 -5.91 9.88 -5.53
CA ALA A 157 -6.74 9.18 -6.51
C ALA A 157 -5.93 8.08 -7.22
N TYR A 158 -4.74 8.42 -7.72
CA TYR A 158 -3.83 7.47 -8.35
C TYR A 158 -3.39 6.36 -7.39
N HIS A 159 -2.82 6.74 -6.23
CA HIS A 159 -2.19 5.81 -5.29
C HIS A 159 -3.19 4.78 -4.74
N LYS A 160 -4.42 5.21 -4.41
CA LYS A 160 -5.46 4.29 -3.94
C LYS A 160 -5.92 3.35 -5.06
N THR A 161 -6.21 3.89 -6.25
CA THR A 161 -6.75 3.12 -7.37
C THR A 161 -5.75 2.08 -7.87
N VAL A 162 -4.52 2.51 -8.15
CA VAL A 162 -3.47 1.61 -8.64
C VAL A 162 -3.04 0.62 -7.56
N GLY A 163 -3.06 1.01 -6.28
CA GLY A 163 -2.83 0.09 -5.16
C GLY A 163 -3.84 -1.07 -5.13
N TYR A 164 -5.14 -0.81 -5.33
CA TYR A 164 -6.14 -1.88 -5.44
C TYR A 164 -5.96 -2.72 -6.71
N PHE A 165 -5.60 -2.10 -7.83
CA PHE A 165 -5.33 -2.82 -9.07
C PHE A 165 -4.13 -3.77 -8.94
N ALA A 166 -3.07 -3.36 -8.23
CA ALA A 166 -1.94 -4.22 -7.89
C ALA A 166 -2.37 -5.46 -7.09
N MET A 167 -3.31 -5.30 -6.15
CA MET A 167 -3.84 -6.42 -5.36
C MET A 167 -4.62 -7.43 -6.23
N VAL A 168 -5.46 -6.93 -7.14
CA VAL A 168 -6.19 -7.79 -8.10
C VAL A 168 -5.21 -8.54 -8.99
N SER A 169 -4.19 -7.85 -9.51
CA SER A 169 -3.12 -8.46 -10.29
C SER A 169 -2.39 -9.55 -9.50
N ALA A 170 -2.12 -9.33 -8.21
CA ALA A 170 -1.46 -10.31 -7.36
C ALA A 170 -2.30 -11.57 -7.15
N ILE A 171 -3.62 -11.43 -6.95
CA ILE A 171 -4.55 -12.57 -6.89
C ILE A 171 -4.51 -13.34 -8.22
N GLY A 172 -4.51 -12.63 -9.36
CA GLY A 172 -4.34 -13.24 -10.68
C GLY A 172 -3.03 -14.02 -10.82
N ALA A 173 -1.93 -13.47 -10.31
CA ALA A 173 -0.63 -14.14 -10.29
C ALA A 173 -0.65 -15.43 -9.45
N VAL A 174 -1.23 -15.38 -8.25
CA VAL A 174 -1.32 -16.56 -7.37
C VAL A 174 -2.23 -17.62 -7.97
N ALA A 175 -3.42 -17.26 -8.47
CA ALA A 175 -4.37 -18.20 -9.04
C ALA A 175 -3.79 -18.91 -10.28
N THR A 176 -3.19 -18.15 -11.20
CA THR A 176 -2.55 -18.72 -12.39
C THR A 176 -1.26 -19.47 -12.05
N GLY A 177 -0.52 -19.07 -11.02
CA GLY A 177 0.61 -19.82 -10.49
C GLY A 177 0.19 -21.18 -9.94
N LEU A 178 -0.87 -21.24 -9.14
CA LEU A 178 -1.44 -22.49 -8.63
C LEU A 178 -1.94 -23.42 -9.75
N SER A 179 -2.42 -22.85 -10.86
CA SER A 179 -2.83 -23.67 -12.02
C SER A 179 -1.65 -24.33 -12.73
N GLN A 180 -0.44 -23.78 -12.59
CA GLN A 180 0.80 -24.33 -13.15
C GLN A 180 1.54 -25.22 -12.15
N TYR A 181 1.47 -24.88 -10.87
CA TYR A 181 2.16 -25.54 -9.78
C TYR A 181 1.25 -25.63 -8.55
N TRP A 182 0.56 -26.77 -8.43
CA TRP A 182 -0.49 -26.95 -7.43
C TRP A 182 0.09 -27.22 -6.03
N ILE A 183 -0.15 -26.29 -5.11
CA ILE A 183 0.18 -26.45 -3.69
C ILE A 183 -1.12 -26.38 -2.89
N THR A 184 -1.64 -27.54 -2.48
CA THR A 184 -2.94 -27.69 -1.80
C THR A 184 -3.10 -26.75 -0.60
N SER A 185 -2.06 -26.61 0.23
CA SER A 185 -2.09 -25.72 1.39
C SER A 185 -2.25 -24.25 1.01
N ILE A 186 -1.60 -23.79 -0.06
CA ILE A 186 -1.76 -22.41 -0.55
C ILE A 186 -3.16 -22.22 -1.13
N ALA A 187 -3.69 -23.19 -1.90
CA ALA A 187 -5.03 -23.09 -2.47
C ALA A 187 -6.12 -22.96 -1.38
N ILE A 188 -6.07 -23.82 -0.35
CA ILE A 188 -6.99 -23.74 0.79
C ILE A 188 -6.81 -22.41 1.53
N THR A 189 -5.56 -22.02 1.80
CA THR A 189 -5.26 -20.77 2.53
C THR A 189 -5.72 -19.54 1.76
N LEU A 190 -5.60 -19.51 0.43
CA LEU A 190 -6.09 -18.43 -0.42
C LEU A 190 -7.60 -18.23 -0.22
N GLY A 191 -8.38 -19.31 -0.29
CA GLY A 191 -9.83 -19.26 -0.06
C GLY A 191 -10.18 -18.71 1.32
N LEU A 192 -9.52 -19.23 2.37
CA LEU A 192 -9.76 -18.81 3.75
C LEU A 192 -9.35 -17.35 4.00
N VAL A 193 -8.18 -16.94 3.53
CA VAL A 193 -7.63 -15.59 3.76
C VAL A 193 -8.45 -14.53 3.02
N VAL A 194 -8.93 -14.81 1.80
CA VAL A 194 -9.82 -13.89 1.07
C VAL A 194 -11.12 -13.69 1.85
N VAL A 195 -11.77 -14.76 2.28
CA VAL A 195 -13.00 -14.68 3.09
C VAL A 195 -12.73 -13.92 4.40
N PHE A 196 -11.64 -14.24 5.08
CA PHE A 196 -11.22 -13.57 6.30
C PHE A 196 -11.07 -12.05 6.12
N TRP A 197 -10.38 -11.60 5.06
CA TRP A 197 -10.21 -10.17 4.80
C TRP A 197 -11.53 -9.46 4.47
N VAL A 198 -12.43 -10.12 3.74
CA VAL A 198 -13.77 -9.59 3.47
C VAL A 198 -14.56 -9.44 4.77
N VAL A 199 -14.59 -10.47 5.62
CA VAL A 199 -15.28 -10.44 6.91
C VAL A 199 -14.71 -9.34 7.81
N ILE A 200 -13.39 -9.24 7.95
CA ILE A 200 -12.76 -8.18 8.74
C ILE A 200 -13.13 -6.80 8.20
N ALA A 201 -13.07 -6.60 6.88
CA ALA A 201 -13.40 -5.31 6.29
C ALA A 201 -14.87 -4.92 6.56
N VAL A 202 -15.80 -5.87 6.42
CA VAL A 202 -17.23 -5.64 6.71
C VAL A 202 -17.45 -5.32 8.20
N VAL A 203 -16.87 -6.11 9.11
CA VAL A 203 -17.04 -5.92 10.55
C VAL A 203 -16.44 -4.58 11.00
N LEU A 204 -15.22 -4.26 10.58
CA LEU A 204 -14.56 -3.00 10.95
C LEU A 204 -15.25 -1.77 10.35
N GLU A 205 -15.81 -1.88 9.15
CA GLU A 205 -16.65 -0.84 8.56
C GLU A 205 -17.94 -0.66 9.37
N ALA A 206 -18.64 -1.75 9.69
CA ALA A 206 -19.92 -1.75 10.39
C ALA A 206 -19.83 -1.13 11.79
N ILE A 207 -18.72 -1.31 12.49
CA ILE A 207 -18.48 -0.72 13.82
C ILE A 207 -17.81 0.66 13.75
N GLY A 208 -17.63 1.24 12.56
CA GLY A 208 -17.26 2.64 12.37
C GLY A 208 -15.76 2.96 12.37
N PHE A 209 -14.86 1.98 12.20
CA PHE A 209 -13.41 2.25 12.16
C PHE A 209 -12.92 2.95 10.88
N ARG A 210 -13.79 3.12 9.87
CA ARG A 210 -13.42 3.85 8.65
C ARG A 210 -13.44 5.35 8.90
N HIS A 211 -12.33 5.87 9.39
CA HIS A 211 -12.14 7.30 9.60
C HIS A 211 -11.56 8.02 8.37
N ASP A 212 -11.94 9.26 8.16
CA ASP A 212 -11.40 10.12 7.11
C ASP A 212 -9.96 10.53 7.45
N THR A 213 -9.03 10.29 6.52
CA THR A 213 -7.60 10.54 6.74
C THR A 213 -7.28 12.02 6.98
N TYR A 214 -7.99 12.95 6.34
CA TYR A 214 -7.79 14.38 6.55
C TYR A 214 -8.27 14.76 7.96
N LEU A 215 -9.47 14.33 8.34
CA LEU A 215 -10.05 14.64 9.67
C LEU A 215 -9.24 13.99 10.80
N SER A 216 -8.72 12.77 10.61
CA SER A 216 -7.81 12.15 11.59
C SER A 216 -6.51 12.94 11.74
N ASN A 217 -5.91 13.44 10.65
CA ASN A 217 -4.63 14.15 10.71
C ASN A 217 -4.75 15.59 11.21
N PHE A 218 -5.74 16.35 10.73
CA PHE A 218 -5.80 17.80 10.97
C PHE A 218 -6.91 18.22 11.92
N GLY A 219 -7.96 17.40 12.03
CA GLY A 219 -9.09 17.64 12.91
C GLY A 219 -10.36 18.09 12.20
N THR A 220 -11.42 18.29 12.99
CA THR A 220 -12.78 18.56 12.49
C THR A 220 -13.14 20.04 12.44
N GLY A 221 -12.25 20.94 12.87
CA GLY A 221 -12.52 22.38 12.92
C GLY A 221 -12.83 23.01 11.55
N ALA A 222 -13.79 23.93 11.51
CA ALA A 222 -14.18 24.66 10.29
C ALA A 222 -13.11 25.66 9.82
N HIS A 223 -12.14 25.99 10.67
CA HIS A 223 -11.01 26.86 10.32
C HIS A 223 -9.98 26.16 9.41
N HIS A 224 -10.03 24.82 9.29
CA HIS A 224 -9.19 24.10 8.34
C HIS A 224 -9.68 24.35 6.90
N PRO A 225 -8.80 24.68 5.95
CA PRO A 225 -9.20 25.14 4.62
C PRO A 225 -10.04 24.13 3.86
N PHE A 226 -9.72 22.84 3.97
CA PHE A 226 -10.49 21.79 3.29
C PHE A 226 -11.81 21.47 4.01
N ASN A 227 -11.90 21.65 5.33
CA ASN A 227 -13.17 21.50 6.04
C ASN A 227 -14.11 22.65 5.69
N LYS A 228 -13.59 23.89 5.67
CA LYS A 228 -14.32 25.07 5.21
C LYS A 228 -14.90 24.87 3.81
N ALA A 229 -14.05 24.49 2.85
CA ALA A 229 -14.48 24.25 1.48
C ALA A 229 -15.54 23.14 1.35
N ARG A 230 -15.51 22.11 2.22
CA ARG A 230 -16.56 21.07 2.28
C ARG A 230 -17.88 21.62 2.83
N ILE A 231 -17.82 22.42 3.89
CA ILE A 231 -18.99 23.05 4.49
C ILE A 231 -19.64 24.01 3.48
N ASP A 232 -18.86 24.87 2.84
CA ASP A 232 -19.34 25.86 1.86
C ASP A 232 -20.06 25.18 0.67
N ARG A 233 -19.55 24.03 0.21
CA ARG A 233 -20.21 23.22 -0.82
C ARG A 233 -21.52 22.60 -0.36
N LEU A 234 -21.57 22.11 0.88
CA LEU A 234 -22.77 21.49 1.44
C LEU A 234 -23.85 22.52 1.79
N SER A 235 -23.45 23.74 2.16
CA SER A 235 -24.36 24.84 2.48
C SER A 235 -24.87 25.58 1.23
N GLY A 236 -24.47 25.16 0.02
CA GLY A 236 -24.87 25.83 -1.23
C GLY A 236 -24.20 27.19 -1.47
N GLY A 237 -23.20 27.56 -0.66
CA GLY A 237 -22.47 28.82 -0.76
C GLY A 237 -21.35 28.84 -1.81
N GLY A 238 -21.20 27.77 -2.58
CA GLY A 238 -20.24 27.66 -3.68
C GLY A 238 -20.95 27.43 -5.01
N ALA A 239 -21.66 28.45 -5.48
CA ALA A 239 -21.87 28.62 -6.92
C ALA A 239 -20.61 29.29 -7.50
N ASP A 240 -20.22 28.80 -8.69
CA ASP A 240 -19.13 29.22 -9.58
C ASP A 240 -17.81 28.43 -9.47
#